data_AF-A0A957TBL2-F1
#
_entry.id   AF-A0A957TBL2-F1
#
_cell.length_a   1.000
_cell.length_b   1.000
_cell.length_c   1.000
_cell.angle_alpha   90.00
_cell.angle_beta   90.00
_cell.angle_gamma   90.00
#
_symmetry.space_group_name_H-M   'P 1'
#
loop_
_entity.id
_entity.type
_entity.pdbx_description
1 polymer ?
#
loop_
_entity_poly.entity_id
_entity_poly.type
_entity_poly.pdbx_seq_one_letter_code
_entity_poly.pdbx_strand_id
1 'polypeptide(L)'
;MTQFSIRFRRVAVFAGIFILVLFFIEFNSRLEELNRLNEQRNEVRTLATQSVQTQIALQTQVAYAASTEAVEEWARTDGHYLQEGDHPVIPLGQPGSEPVIINTPIPGPTPMQNWEIWWILFFER
;
A
#
# COMPACT_ATOMS: atom_id res chain seq x y z
N MET A 1 39.29 -14.19 65.24
CA MET A 1 38.27 -13.27 64.70
C MET A 1 38.95 -12.46 63.60
N THR A 2 38.64 -12.74 62.34
CA THR A 2 39.38 -12.30 61.16
C THR A 2 39.26 -10.79 60.94
N GLN A 3 40.36 -10.05 61.06
CA GLN A 3 40.45 -8.65 60.68
C GLN A 3 40.48 -8.53 59.15
N PHE A 4 39.37 -8.10 58.56
CA PHE A 4 39.32 -7.67 57.16
C PHE A 4 39.89 -6.25 57.02
N SER A 5 41.18 -6.13 56.69
CA SER A 5 41.79 -4.86 56.30
C SER A 5 41.44 -4.52 54.84
N ILE A 6 40.19 -4.14 54.61
CA ILE A 6 39.71 -3.75 53.28
C ILE A 6 40.38 -2.43 52.87
N ARG A 7 41.15 -2.45 51.77
CA ARG A 7 41.76 -1.24 51.20
C ARG A 7 40.68 -0.36 50.57
N PHE A 8 40.21 0.67 51.29
CA PHE A 8 39.15 1.61 50.89
C PHE A 8 39.26 2.13 49.45
N ARG A 9 40.48 2.44 48.97
CA ARG A 9 40.72 2.86 47.58
C ARG A 9 40.24 1.83 46.55
N ARG A 10 40.40 0.53 46.82
CA ARG A 10 39.92 -0.54 45.93
C ARG A 10 38.40 -0.60 45.93
N VAL A 11 37.78 -0.48 47.10
CA VAL A 11 36.30 -0.47 47.23
C VAL A 11 35.70 0.69 46.46
N ALA A 12 36.26 1.89 46.58
CA ALA A 12 35.79 3.06 45.84
C ALA A 12 35.88 2.88 44.33
N VAL A 13 36.96 2.29 43.82
CA VAL A 13 37.12 1.98 42.39
C VAL A 13 36.07 0.97 41.93
N PHE A 14 35.87 -0.12 42.68
CA PHE A 14 34.86 -1.13 42.34
C PHE A 14 33.43 -0.55 42.38
N ALA A 15 33.13 0.28 43.38
CA ALA A 15 31.84 0.97 43.46
C ALA A 15 31.62 1.91 42.26
N GLY A 16 32.65 2.67 41.86
CA GLY A 16 32.57 3.53 40.68
C GLY A 16 32.35 2.77 39.38
N ILE A 17 33.06 1.65 39.18
CA ILE A 17 32.85 0.78 38.01
C ILE A 17 31.43 0.20 38.03
N PHE A 18 30.95 -0.24 39.19
CA PHE A 18 29.60 -0.79 39.32
C PHE A 18 28.53 0.25 38.94
N ILE A 19 28.68 1.49 39.40
CA ILE A 19 27.78 2.60 39.03
C ILE A 19 27.85 2.86 37.52
N LEU A 20 29.03 2.87 36.92
CA LEU A 20 29.18 3.05 35.47
C LEU A 20 28.46 1.95 34.69
N VAL A 21 28.59 0.69 35.10
CA VAL A 21 27.89 -0.44 34.45
C VAL A 21 26.38 -0.25 34.51
N LEU A 22 25.84 0.11 35.68
CA LEU A 22 24.41 0.40 35.83
C LEU A 22 23.96 1.55 34.92
N PHE A 23 24.76 2.61 34.84
CA PHE A 23 24.46 3.75 33.98
C PHE A 23 24.46 3.36 32.50
N PHE A 24 25.41 2.54 32.08
CA PHE A 24 25.47 2.01 30.71
C PHE A 24 24.23 1.19 30.36
N ILE A 25 23.77 0.34 31.27
CA ILE A 25 22.57 -0.47 31.05
C ILE A 25 21.34 0.44 30.90
N GLU A 26 21.12 1.34 31.86
CA GLU A 26 19.98 2.26 31.86
C GLU A 26 19.96 3.16 30.62
N PHE A 27 21.13 3.67 30.24
CA PHE A 27 21.28 4.51 29.05
C PHE A 27 20.97 3.75 27.76
N ASN A 28 21.47 2.52 27.63
CA ASN A 28 21.18 1.69 26.45
C ASN A 28 19.69 1.34 26.38
N SER A 29 19.06 0.95 27.49
CA SER A 29 17.62 0.66 27.51
C SER A 29 16.77 1.87 27.12
N ARG A 30 17.13 3.07 27.58
CA ARG A 30 16.44 4.31 27.20
C ARG A 30 16.62 4.66 25.73
N LEU A 31 17.81 4.44 25.16
CA LEU A 31 18.04 4.65 23.73
C LEU A 31 17.25 3.67 22.87
N GLU A 32 17.20 2.40 23.26
CA GLU A 32 16.40 1.39 22.57
C GLU A 32 14.91 1.74 22.58
N GLU A 33 14.38 2.16 23.74
CA GLU A 33 13.00 2.60 23.87
C GLU A 33 12.69 3.84 23.01
N LEU A 34 13.60 4.82 22.99
CA LEU A 34 13.46 6.00 22.14
C LEU A 34 13.47 5.66 20.65
N ASN A 35 14.35 4.75 20.22
CA ASN A 35 14.40 4.29 18.83
C ASN A 35 13.10 3.57 18.45
N ARG A 36 12.64 2.65 19.30
CA ARG A 36 11.37 1.93 19.10
C ARG A 36 10.18 2.89 18.99
N LEU A 37 10.10 3.89 19.87
CA LEU A 37 9.04 4.91 19.84
C LEU A 37 9.08 5.76 18.57
N ASN A 38 10.28 6.12 18.10
CA ASN A 38 10.44 6.89 16.86
C ASN A 38 10.05 6.07 15.61
N GLU A 39 10.41 4.80 15.56
CA GLU A 39 9.99 3.88 14.48
C GLU A 39 8.47 3.77 14.43
N GLN A 40 7.82 3.47 15.56
CA GLN A 40 6.35 3.40 15.65
C GLN A 40 5.69 4.73 15.24
N ARG A 41 6.25 5.87 15.67
CA ARG A 41 5.75 7.19 15.27
C ARG A 41 5.85 7.41 13.75
N ASN A 42 6.94 6.98 13.13
CA ASN A 42 7.16 7.14 11.70
C ASN A 42 6.22 6.24 10.88
N GLU A 43 5.98 5.02 11.32
CA GLU A 43 4.99 4.13 10.72
C GLU A 43 3.58 4.73 10.77
N VAL A 44 3.14 5.17 11.96
CA VAL A 44 1.81 5.79 12.14
C VAL A 44 1.69 7.07 11.31
N ARG A 45 2.73 7.91 11.24
CA ARG A 45 2.74 9.10 10.39
C ARG A 45 2.59 8.77 8.91
N THR A 46 3.24 7.72 8.45
CA THR A 46 3.16 7.26 7.06
C THR A 46 1.74 6.80 6.74
N LEU A 47 1.15 5.97 7.60
CA LEU A 47 -0.23 5.50 7.48
C LEU A 47 -1.25 6.65 7.50
N ALA A 48 -1.06 7.62 8.40
CA ALA A 48 -1.91 8.80 8.47
C ALA A 48 -1.81 9.65 7.20
N THR A 49 -0.60 9.85 6.66
CA THR A 49 -0.38 10.62 5.43
C THR A 49 -1.05 9.95 4.23
N GLN A 50 -0.91 8.63 4.10
CA GLN A 50 -1.61 7.86 3.05
C GLN A 50 -3.13 7.99 3.19
N SER A 51 -3.66 7.86 4.42
CA SER A 51 -5.11 7.95 4.66
C SER A 51 -5.66 9.34 4.33
N VAL A 52 -4.94 10.41 4.67
CA VAL A 52 -5.33 11.79 4.33
C VAL A 52 -5.31 12.01 2.82
N GLN A 53 -4.28 11.51 2.11
CA GLN A 53 -4.23 11.60 0.64
C GLN A 53 -5.41 10.87 -0.02
N THR A 54 -5.73 9.66 0.44
CA THR A 54 -6.88 8.91 -0.04
C THR A 54 -8.20 9.65 0.24
N GLN A 55 -8.34 10.24 1.43
CA GLN A 55 -9.53 11.03 1.76
C GLN A 55 -9.69 12.24 0.85
N ILE A 56 -8.59 12.97 0.58
CA ILE A 56 -8.61 14.12 -0.35
C ILE A 56 -9.00 13.65 -1.75
N ALA A 57 -8.40 12.56 -2.25
CA ALA A 57 -8.71 12.01 -3.57
C ALA A 57 -10.19 11.59 -3.68
N LEU A 58 -10.72 10.90 -2.67
CA LEU A 58 -12.13 10.52 -2.62
C LEU A 58 -13.05 11.75 -2.53
N GLN A 59 -12.69 12.75 -1.74
CA GLN A 59 -13.47 13.98 -1.63
C GLN A 59 -13.52 14.75 -2.97
N THR A 60 -12.40 14.78 -3.70
CA THR A 60 -12.35 15.35 -5.06
C THR A 60 -13.23 14.57 -6.02
N GLN A 61 -13.21 13.23 -5.99
CA GLN A 61 -14.08 12.41 -6.84
C GLN A 61 -15.57 12.65 -6.54
N VAL A 62 -15.94 12.75 -5.26
CA VAL A 62 -17.32 13.07 -4.88
C VAL A 62 -17.73 14.46 -5.35
N ALA A 63 -16.84 15.45 -5.22
CA ALA A 63 -17.10 16.81 -5.70
C ALA A 63 -17.27 16.84 -7.23
N TYR A 64 -16.43 16.11 -7.97
CA TYR A 64 -16.57 15.96 -9.42
C TYR A 64 -17.88 15.27 -9.79
N ALA A 65 -18.23 14.16 -9.16
CA ALA A 65 -19.47 13.43 -9.42
C ALA A 65 -20.72 14.28 -9.14
N ALA A 66 -20.64 15.25 -8.23
CA ALA A 66 -21.72 16.20 -7.96
C ALA A 66 -21.71 17.45 -8.87
N SER A 67 -20.73 17.57 -9.77
CA SER A 67 -20.58 18.71 -10.67
C SER A 67 -21.43 18.58 -11.93
N THR A 68 -21.71 19.72 -12.57
CA THR A 68 -22.38 19.75 -13.87
C THR A 68 -21.52 19.17 -14.99
N GLU A 69 -20.20 19.20 -14.85
CA GLU A 69 -19.25 18.63 -15.82
C GLU A 69 -19.41 17.10 -15.89
N ALA A 70 -19.50 16.43 -14.75
CA ALA A 70 -19.76 14.99 -14.71
C ALA A 70 -21.13 14.61 -15.31
N VAL A 71 -22.14 15.47 -15.12
CA VAL A 71 -23.47 15.28 -15.75
C VAL A 71 -23.38 15.43 -17.26
N GLU A 72 -22.64 16.43 -17.76
CA GLU A 72 -22.44 16.64 -19.18
C GLU A 72 -21.65 15.49 -19.81
N GLU A 73 -20.55 15.05 -19.19
CA GLU A 73 -19.78 13.89 -19.63
C GLU A 73 -20.70 12.67 -19.75
N TRP A 74 -21.41 12.30 -18.69
CA TRP A 74 -22.35 11.18 -18.73
C TRP A 74 -23.41 11.34 -19.84
N ALA A 75 -23.97 12.54 -20.00
CA ALA A 75 -24.97 12.81 -21.02
C ALA A 75 -24.43 12.53 -22.44
N ARG A 76 -23.15 12.83 -22.72
CA ARG A 76 -22.55 12.56 -24.04
C ARG A 76 -22.13 11.11 -24.23
N THR A 77 -21.51 10.49 -23.24
CA THR A 77 -20.91 9.15 -23.39
C THR A 77 -21.94 8.04 -23.22
N ASP A 78 -22.67 8.04 -22.10
CA ASP A 78 -23.56 6.94 -21.72
C ASP A 78 -25.03 7.25 -21.98
N GLY A 79 -25.44 8.50 -21.76
CA GLY A 79 -26.81 8.97 -21.98
C GLY A 79 -27.16 9.14 -23.46
N HIS A 80 -26.15 9.20 -24.32
CA HIS A 80 -26.28 9.47 -25.76
C HIS A 80 -27.18 10.69 -26.06
N TYR A 81 -27.15 11.69 -25.17
CA TYR A 81 -27.86 12.94 -25.34
C TYR A 81 -27.09 13.86 -26.28
N LEU A 82 -27.84 14.52 -27.16
CA LEU A 82 -27.34 15.47 -28.13
C LEU A 82 -27.56 16.90 -27.63
N GLN A 83 -26.59 17.77 -27.88
CA GLN A 83 -26.74 19.20 -27.69
C GLN A 83 -27.25 19.87 -28.97
N GLU A 84 -27.83 21.05 -28.82
CA GLU A 84 -28.21 21.90 -29.96
C GLU A 84 -27.01 22.13 -30.89
N GLY A 85 -27.14 21.66 -32.14
CA GLY A 85 -26.07 21.69 -33.15
C GLY A 85 -25.35 20.36 -33.39
N ASP A 86 -25.58 19.33 -32.58
CA ASP A 86 -25.03 17.98 -32.82
C ASP A 86 -25.78 17.30 -33.99
N HIS A 87 -25.02 16.63 -34.87
CA HIS A 87 -25.57 15.84 -35.97
C HIS A 87 -25.35 14.33 -35.70
N PRO A 88 -26.39 13.56 -35.33
CA PRO A 88 -26.24 12.13 -35.12
C PRO A 88 -25.92 11.44 -36.44
N VAL A 89 -24.73 10.85 -36.55
CA VAL A 89 -24.34 10.03 -37.70
C VAL A 89 -24.59 8.57 -37.34
N ILE A 90 -25.55 7.94 -38.02
CA ILE A 90 -25.77 6.49 -37.93
C ILE A 90 -24.98 5.87 -39.09
N PRO A 91 -23.92 5.08 -38.84
CA PRO A 91 -23.23 4.37 -39.89
C PRO A 91 -24.18 3.34 -40.50
N LEU A 92 -24.61 3.57 -41.73
CA LEU A 92 -25.27 2.54 -42.52
C LEU A 92 -24.21 1.72 -43.22
N GLY A 93 -24.31 0.40 -43.15
CA GLY A 93 -23.46 -0.49 -43.95
C GLY A 93 -23.62 -0.17 -45.43
N GLN A 94 -22.52 -0.17 -46.17
CA GLN A 94 -22.60 0.01 -47.63
C GLN A 94 -23.42 -1.13 -48.24
N PRO A 95 -24.41 -0.85 -49.12
CA PRO A 95 -25.11 -1.91 -49.83
C PRO A 95 -24.10 -2.70 -50.67
N GLY A 96 -23.89 -3.97 -50.33
CA GLY A 96 -22.93 -4.86 -51.00
C GLY A 96 -21.61 -5.10 -50.25
N SER A 97 -21.37 -4.49 -49.09
CA SER A 97 -20.23 -4.86 -48.23
C SER A 97 -20.52 -6.19 -47.53
N GLU A 98 -19.59 -7.14 -47.62
CA GLU A 98 -19.65 -8.39 -46.86
C GLU A 98 -19.78 -8.09 -45.36
N PRO A 99 -20.60 -8.84 -44.60
CA PRO A 99 -20.71 -8.65 -43.16
C PRO A 99 -19.32 -8.76 -42.54
N VAL A 100 -18.98 -7.82 -41.66
CA VAL A 100 -17.72 -7.86 -40.89
C VAL A 100 -17.73 -9.16 -40.09
N ILE A 101 -16.88 -10.10 -40.49
CA ILE A 101 -16.62 -11.33 -39.74
C ILE A 101 -15.85 -10.91 -38.50
N ILE A 102 -16.57 -10.72 -37.41
CA ILE A 102 -15.98 -10.59 -36.07
C ILE A 102 -15.35 -11.95 -35.80
N ASN A 103 -14.02 -12.03 -35.86
CA ASN A 103 -13.31 -13.24 -35.49
C ASN A 103 -13.71 -13.58 -34.05
N THR A 104 -14.37 -14.72 -33.85
CA THR A 104 -14.63 -15.25 -32.51
C THR A 104 -13.28 -15.30 -31.80
N PRO A 105 -13.14 -14.67 -30.61
CA PRO A 105 -11.90 -14.76 -29.87
C PRO A 105 -11.59 -16.25 -29.66
N ILE A 106 -10.38 -16.65 -30.03
CA ILE A 106 -9.89 -18.00 -29.74
C ILE A 106 -10.04 -18.17 -28.22
N PRO A 107 -10.69 -19.24 -27.73
CA PRO A 107 -10.77 -19.49 -26.30
C PRO A 107 -9.35 -19.40 -25.72
N GLY A 108 -9.16 -18.53 -24.74
CA GLY A 108 -7.90 -18.49 -24.00
C GLY A 108 -7.62 -19.87 -23.40
N PRO A 109 -6.34 -20.23 -23.19
CA PRO A 109 -6.01 -21.50 -22.57
C PRO A 109 -6.76 -21.62 -21.24
N THR A 110 -7.47 -22.74 -21.05
CA THR A 110 -8.14 -23.03 -19.78
C THR A 110 -7.09 -22.96 -18.67
N PRO A 111 -7.27 -22.10 -17.65
CA PRO A 111 -6.31 -22.02 -16.55
C PRO A 111 -6.25 -23.37 -15.86
N MET A 112 -5.04 -23.92 -15.76
CA MET A 112 -4.81 -25.16 -15.02
C MET A 112 -5.25 -24.98 -13.56
N GLN A 113 -5.91 -25.99 -13.02
CA GLN A 113 -6.28 -25.98 -11.62
C GLN A 113 -5.03 -26.13 -10.76
N ASN A 114 -5.01 -25.51 -9.57
CA ASN A 114 -3.83 -25.50 -8.70
C ASN A 114 -3.24 -26.89 -8.44
N TRP A 115 -4.07 -27.93 -8.34
CA TRP A 115 -3.62 -29.30 -8.10
C TRP A 115 -2.89 -29.91 -9.31
N GLU A 116 -3.26 -29.56 -10.55
CA GLU A 116 -2.59 -30.02 -11.77
C GLU A 116 -1.17 -29.48 -11.83
N ILE A 117 -0.99 -28.21 -11.41
CA ILE A 117 0.32 -27.57 -11.31
C ILE A 117 1.22 -28.32 -10.31
N TRP A 118 0.68 -28.66 -9.13
CA TRP A 118 1.43 -29.43 -8.14
C TRP A 118 1.79 -30.82 -8.64
N TRP A 119 0.88 -31.50 -9.34
CA TRP A 119 1.13 -32.83 -9.88
C TRP A 119 2.30 -32.85 -10.87
N ILE A 120 2.30 -31.94 -11.85
CA ILE A 120 3.38 -31.83 -12.84
C ILE A 120 4.73 -31.56 -12.17
N LEU A 121 4.77 -30.65 -11.19
CA LEU A 121 6.01 -30.30 -10.48
C LEU A 121 6.65 -31.48 -9.74
N PHE A 122 5.85 -32.42 -9.24
CA PHE A 122 6.36 -33.53 -8.44
C PHE A 122 6.52 -34.85 -9.22
N PHE A 123 5.80 -35.05 -10.33
CA PHE A 123 5.71 -36.37 -10.97
C PHE A 123 6.01 -36.42 -12.47
N GLU A 124 6.08 -35.29 -13.20
CA GLU A 124 6.29 -35.27 -14.65
C GLU A 124 7.64 -34.66 -15.08
N ARG A 125 8.74 -35.08 -14.44
CA ARG A 125 10.11 -34.71 -14.87
C ARG A 125 10.71 -35.74 -15.81
#